data_AF-A0A0D2K529-F1
#
_entry.id   AF-A0A0D2K529-F1
#
_cell.length_a   1.000
_cell.length_b   1.000
_cell.length_c   1.000
_cell.angle_alpha   90.00
_cell.angle_beta   90.00
_cell.angle_gamma   90.00
#
_symmetry.space_group_name_H-M   'P 1'
#
loop_
_entity.id
_entity.type
_entity.pdbx_description
1 polymer ?
#
loop_
_entity_poly.entity_id
_entity_poly.type
_entity_poly.pdbx_seq_one_letter_code
_entity_poly.pdbx_strand_id
1 'polypeptide(L)'
;MMIDTHCHINMMVKSEFDRLLSPQECSEAQSIINQAQDAGVSYIINVGTSLIESINCLTLAQRYPATTFAAVGIHPNDATSLWKQEITELEKLIESNGNSIVAVGECGLDYHYPGYNKSMQYDVFKAHIELALRHNKTLIVHTRDAIDDTMSILEPYKYDLKRTVIHCYSESVLYAQTLTEWGFYLGIDAPITYPKNQTLKDVVAAIDISSLVLETDAPFLPPQSMRGKKNHPAYLAAVAQEIAQIKQVSYEYICQQTTRNACTLFNLKEPSWNLKG
;
A
#
# COMPACT_ATOMS: atom_id res chain seq x y z
N MET A 1 17.84 -2.55 -3.98
CA MET A 1 16.49 -2.84 -4.50
C MET A 1 15.49 -2.46 -3.45
N MET A 2 14.29 -2.08 -3.88
CA MET A 2 13.19 -1.69 -3.01
C MET A 2 11.89 -2.27 -3.56
N ILE A 3 10.88 -2.35 -2.71
CA ILE A 3 9.51 -2.71 -3.10
C ILE A 3 8.63 -1.52 -2.75
N ASP A 4 7.89 -1.01 -3.74
CA ASP A 4 6.85 -0.02 -3.50
C ASP A 4 5.57 -0.77 -3.08
N THR A 5 5.24 -0.68 -1.80
CA THR A 5 4.12 -1.44 -1.23
C THR A 5 2.75 -0.81 -1.43
N HIS A 6 2.70 0.42 -1.96
CA HIS A 6 1.46 1.11 -2.27
C HIS A 6 1.65 2.11 -3.43
N CYS A 7 1.06 1.81 -4.58
CA CYS A 7 1.12 2.65 -5.78
C CYS A 7 -0.17 2.49 -6.60
N HIS A 8 -0.58 3.52 -7.32
CA HIS A 8 -1.76 3.52 -8.19
C HIS A 8 -1.40 3.82 -9.64
N ILE A 9 -0.58 2.97 -10.26
CA ILE A 9 -0.20 3.06 -11.69
C ILE A 9 -1.44 3.14 -12.58
N ASN A 10 -2.50 2.39 -12.25
CA ASN A 10 -3.82 2.45 -12.89
C ASN A 10 -4.37 3.88 -12.95
N MET A 11 -4.19 4.68 -11.89
CA MET A 11 -4.62 6.07 -11.84
C MET A 11 -3.65 7.03 -12.54
N MET A 12 -2.38 6.65 -12.68
CA MET A 12 -1.36 7.47 -13.35
C MET A 12 -1.54 7.53 -14.87
N VAL A 13 -2.04 6.44 -15.47
CA VAL A 13 -2.18 6.29 -16.93
C VAL A 13 -3.56 6.67 -17.45
N LYS A 14 -4.53 6.94 -16.58
CA LYS A 14 -5.89 7.28 -16.98
C LYS A 14 -6.22 8.74 -16.71
N SER A 15 -7.11 9.29 -17.52
CA SER A 15 -7.69 10.64 -17.34
C SER A 15 -9.06 10.61 -16.66
N GLU A 16 -9.76 9.48 -16.74
CA GLU A 16 -11.11 9.27 -16.21
C GLU A 16 -11.11 8.06 -15.28
N PHE A 17 -11.81 8.18 -14.16
CA PHE A 17 -11.94 7.11 -13.17
C PHE A 17 -13.13 6.19 -13.51
N ASP A 18 -13.22 5.06 -12.80
CA ASP A 18 -14.33 4.11 -12.87
C ASP A 18 -14.59 3.43 -14.22
N ARG A 19 -13.52 3.21 -15.01
CA ARG A 19 -13.57 2.43 -16.25
C ARG A 19 -12.37 1.51 -16.41
N LEU A 20 -12.50 0.52 -17.28
CA LEU A 20 -11.38 -0.34 -17.64
C LEU A 20 -10.29 0.45 -18.38
N LEU A 21 -9.02 0.06 -18.14
CA LEU A 21 -7.89 0.55 -18.91
C LEU A 21 -7.99 0.08 -20.37
N SER A 22 -7.71 0.99 -21.28
CA SER A 22 -7.52 0.67 -22.69
C SER A 22 -6.18 -0.05 -22.92
N PRO A 23 -6.00 -0.74 -24.06
CA PRO A 23 -4.72 -1.35 -24.42
C PRO A 23 -3.56 -0.35 -24.49
N GLN A 24 -3.85 0.90 -24.87
CA GLN A 24 -2.85 1.97 -24.91
C GLN A 24 -2.40 2.34 -23.49
N GLU A 25 -3.33 2.62 -22.57
CA GLU A 25 -3.01 2.98 -21.18
C GLU A 25 -2.26 1.84 -20.46
N CYS A 26 -2.64 0.58 -20.73
CA CYS A 26 -1.88 -0.58 -20.26
C CYS A 26 -0.43 -0.56 -20.78
N SER A 27 -0.19 -0.08 -22.00
CA SER A 27 1.16 0.01 -22.58
C SER A 27 1.93 1.22 -22.04
N GLU A 28 1.27 2.33 -21.74
CA GLU A 28 1.86 3.50 -21.11
C GLU A 28 2.38 3.19 -19.69
N ALA A 29 1.71 2.29 -18.97
CA ALA A 29 2.15 1.79 -17.66
C ALA A 29 3.57 1.18 -17.71
N GLN A 30 3.98 0.57 -18.83
CA GLN A 30 5.34 0.03 -19.00
C GLN A 30 6.41 1.09 -18.75
N SER A 31 6.20 2.33 -19.22
CA SER A 31 7.19 3.40 -19.07
C SER A 31 7.38 3.78 -17.60
N ILE A 32 6.29 3.81 -16.82
CA ILE A 32 6.30 4.08 -15.37
C ILE A 32 7.05 2.96 -14.64
N ILE A 33 6.75 1.71 -14.98
CA ILE A 33 7.40 0.52 -14.39
C ILE A 33 8.90 0.52 -14.71
N ASN A 34 9.29 0.75 -15.96
CA ASN A 34 10.71 0.79 -16.35
C ASN A 34 11.48 1.87 -15.58
N GLN A 35 10.92 3.08 -15.47
CA GLN A 35 11.53 4.17 -14.71
C GLN A 35 11.68 3.81 -13.22
N ALA A 36 10.71 3.09 -12.64
CA ALA A 36 10.82 2.61 -11.26
C ALA A 36 11.94 1.57 -11.12
N GLN A 37 12.05 0.62 -12.06
CA GLN A 37 13.12 -0.38 -12.07
C GLN A 37 14.51 0.24 -12.23
N ASP A 38 14.66 1.22 -13.12
CA ASP A 38 15.90 1.96 -13.31
C ASP A 38 16.32 2.71 -12.02
N ALA A 39 15.36 3.13 -11.20
CA ALA A 39 15.57 3.70 -9.88
C ALA A 39 15.75 2.66 -8.75
N GLY A 40 15.75 1.37 -9.08
CA GLY A 40 15.99 0.27 -8.14
C GLY A 40 14.74 -0.25 -7.43
N VAL A 41 13.54 0.08 -7.88
CA VAL A 41 12.27 -0.52 -7.41
C VAL A 41 12.00 -1.81 -8.18
N SER A 42 12.11 -2.94 -7.50
CA SER A 42 11.98 -4.26 -8.12
C SER A 42 10.53 -4.69 -8.28
N TYR A 43 9.72 -4.49 -7.24
CA TYR A 43 8.30 -4.82 -7.26
C TYR A 43 7.45 -3.62 -6.88
N ILE A 44 6.25 -3.57 -7.46
CA ILE A 44 5.23 -2.58 -7.16
C ILE A 44 3.94 -3.32 -6.84
N ILE A 45 3.35 -3.01 -5.69
CA ILE A 45 1.99 -3.42 -5.34
C ILE A 45 1.04 -2.34 -5.83
N ASN A 46 0.31 -2.66 -6.90
CA ASN A 46 -0.64 -1.75 -7.52
C ASN A 46 -2.01 -1.90 -6.87
N VAL A 47 -2.51 -0.83 -6.25
CA VAL A 47 -3.64 -0.90 -5.31
C VAL A 47 -4.93 -0.38 -5.95
N GLY A 48 -5.97 -1.22 -5.95
CA GLY A 48 -7.32 -0.84 -6.40
C GLY A 48 -8.15 -0.26 -5.25
N THR A 49 -8.95 0.76 -5.55
CA THR A 49 -9.82 1.44 -4.58
C THR A 49 -11.32 1.12 -4.79
N SER A 50 -11.65 0.41 -5.85
CA SER A 50 -13.01 -0.07 -6.16
C SER A 50 -12.93 -1.37 -6.96
N LEU A 51 -14.08 -2.01 -7.26
CA LEU A 51 -14.08 -3.24 -8.07
C LEU A 51 -13.44 -3.02 -9.45
N ILE A 52 -13.78 -1.91 -10.12
CA ILE A 52 -13.26 -1.60 -11.46
C ILE A 52 -11.77 -1.29 -11.43
N GLU A 53 -11.31 -0.56 -10.41
CA GLU A 53 -9.89 -0.29 -10.23
C GLU A 53 -9.11 -1.55 -9.83
N SER A 54 -9.71 -2.43 -9.05
CA SER A 54 -9.15 -3.75 -8.74
C SER A 54 -8.93 -4.60 -10.00
N ILE A 55 -9.87 -4.56 -10.95
CA ILE A 55 -9.73 -5.23 -12.26
C ILE A 55 -8.59 -4.59 -13.08
N ASN A 56 -8.46 -3.26 -13.04
CA ASN A 56 -7.36 -2.56 -13.70
C ASN A 56 -6.00 -2.96 -13.11
N CYS A 57 -5.89 -3.02 -11.78
CA CYS A 57 -4.69 -3.48 -11.08
C CYS A 57 -4.32 -4.92 -11.46
N LEU A 58 -5.30 -5.82 -11.48
CA LEU A 58 -5.11 -7.20 -11.92
C LEU A 58 -4.63 -7.27 -13.38
N THR A 59 -5.22 -6.46 -14.26
CA THR A 59 -4.83 -6.39 -15.69
C THR A 59 -3.36 -6.01 -15.84
N LEU A 60 -2.90 -5.00 -15.09
CA LEU A 60 -1.48 -4.60 -15.09
C LEU A 60 -0.57 -5.67 -14.49
N ALA A 61 -0.98 -6.31 -13.39
CA ALA A 61 -0.21 -7.38 -12.76
C ALA A 61 -0.06 -8.61 -13.68
N GLN A 62 -1.09 -8.96 -14.45
CA GLN A 62 -1.03 -10.05 -15.43
C GLN A 62 -0.17 -9.71 -16.65
N ARG A 63 -0.18 -8.44 -17.06
CA ARG A 63 0.63 -7.96 -18.19
C ARG A 63 2.10 -7.84 -17.83
N TYR A 64 2.41 -7.48 -16.57
CA TYR A 64 3.76 -7.26 -16.05
C TYR A 64 4.08 -8.13 -14.81
N PRO A 65 3.96 -9.47 -14.91
CA PRO A 65 3.99 -10.37 -13.75
C PRO A 65 5.36 -10.51 -13.09
N ALA A 66 6.42 -10.03 -13.75
CA ALA A 66 7.77 -10.02 -13.18
C ALA A 66 8.01 -8.88 -12.19
N THR A 67 7.15 -7.85 -12.18
CA THR A 67 7.39 -6.59 -11.47
C THR A 67 6.17 -6.07 -10.72
N THR A 68 4.97 -6.43 -11.13
CA THR A 68 3.75 -5.80 -10.64
C THR A 68 2.80 -6.83 -10.06
N PHE A 69 2.28 -6.54 -8.88
CA PHE A 69 1.25 -7.33 -8.21
C PHE A 69 0.02 -6.47 -7.94
N ALA A 70 -1.14 -7.09 -7.77
CA ALA A 70 -2.38 -6.40 -7.49
C ALA A 70 -2.78 -6.52 -6.02
N ALA A 71 -3.27 -5.43 -5.45
CA ALA A 71 -4.16 -5.44 -4.30
C ALA A 71 -5.57 -5.06 -4.77
N VAL A 72 -6.57 -5.76 -4.22
CA VAL A 72 -7.97 -5.58 -4.64
C VAL A 72 -8.85 -5.25 -3.44
N GLY A 73 -9.71 -4.25 -3.56
CA GLY A 73 -10.49 -3.74 -2.43
C GLY A 73 -11.46 -2.63 -2.81
N ILE A 74 -12.14 -2.11 -1.79
CA ILE A 74 -13.02 -0.94 -1.86
C ILE A 74 -12.58 0.04 -0.78
N HIS A 75 -12.04 1.17 -1.22
CA HIS A 75 -11.61 2.26 -0.37
C HIS A 75 -12.82 2.87 0.36
N PRO A 76 -12.70 3.32 1.63
CA PRO A 76 -13.81 3.86 2.41
C PRO A 76 -14.62 4.97 1.73
N ASN A 77 -13.99 5.78 0.88
CA ASN A 77 -14.66 6.87 0.15
C ASN A 77 -15.31 6.43 -1.17
N ASP A 78 -14.97 5.24 -1.68
CA ASP A 78 -15.52 4.68 -2.92
C ASP A 78 -16.61 3.64 -2.66
N ALA A 79 -16.86 3.29 -1.39
CA ALA A 79 -17.91 2.36 -1.01
C ALA A 79 -19.30 2.89 -1.37
N THR A 80 -20.11 2.03 -2.00
CA THR A 80 -21.50 2.32 -2.39
C THR A 80 -22.47 1.29 -1.82
N SER A 81 -23.77 1.45 -2.03
CA SER A 81 -24.77 0.44 -1.64
C SER A 81 -24.58 -0.93 -2.32
N LEU A 82 -23.74 -1.02 -3.36
CA LEU A 82 -23.44 -2.27 -4.08
C LEU A 82 -22.30 -3.07 -3.43
N TRP A 83 -21.70 -2.59 -2.34
CA TRP A 83 -20.48 -3.16 -1.77
C TRP A 83 -20.55 -4.67 -1.51
N LYS A 84 -21.71 -5.22 -1.12
CA LYS A 84 -21.87 -6.67 -0.87
C LYS A 84 -21.66 -7.50 -2.14
N GLN A 85 -22.22 -7.01 -3.25
CA GLN A 85 -22.00 -7.62 -4.56
C GLN A 85 -20.54 -7.45 -4.97
N GLU A 86 -19.97 -6.27 -4.78
CA GLU A 86 -18.57 -5.99 -5.13
C GLU A 86 -17.59 -6.87 -4.34
N ILE A 87 -17.79 -7.08 -3.04
CA ILE A 87 -17.01 -8.04 -2.22
C ILE A 87 -17.11 -9.46 -2.80
N THR A 88 -18.29 -9.87 -3.25
CA THR A 88 -18.48 -11.19 -3.88
C THR A 88 -17.70 -11.31 -5.20
N GLU A 89 -17.66 -10.25 -6.00
CA GLU A 89 -16.86 -10.23 -7.23
C GLU A 89 -15.35 -10.17 -6.96
N LEU A 90 -14.91 -9.39 -5.96
CA LEU A 90 -13.51 -9.35 -5.50
C LEU A 90 -13.04 -10.74 -5.05
N GLU A 91 -13.88 -11.49 -4.32
CA GLU A 91 -13.60 -12.86 -3.94
C GLU A 91 -13.36 -13.77 -5.15
N LYS A 92 -14.23 -13.72 -6.17
CA LYS A 92 -14.04 -14.48 -7.41
C LYS A 92 -12.74 -14.12 -8.13
N LEU A 93 -12.36 -12.84 -8.13
CA LEU A 93 -11.09 -12.39 -8.70
C LEU A 93 -9.91 -13.01 -7.96
N ILE A 94 -9.94 -13.02 -6.62
CA ILE A 94 -8.91 -13.63 -5.77
C ILE A 94 -8.78 -15.13 -6.05
N GLU A 95 -9.88 -15.86 -6.06
CA GLU A 95 -9.90 -17.31 -6.30
C GLU A 95 -9.31 -17.67 -7.68
N SER A 96 -9.63 -16.87 -8.70
CA SER A 96 -9.21 -17.14 -10.08
C SER A 96 -7.78 -16.65 -10.37
N ASN A 97 -7.22 -15.74 -9.57
CA ASN A 97 -5.97 -15.03 -9.88
C ASN A 97 -5.01 -14.92 -8.69
N GLY A 98 -5.05 -15.89 -7.78
CA GLY A 98 -4.36 -15.82 -6.48
C GLY A 98 -2.85 -15.58 -6.52
N ASN A 99 -2.16 -15.83 -7.64
CA ASN A 99 -0.73 -15.55 -7.81
C ASN A 99 -0.44 -14.07 -8.14
N SER A 100 -1.37 -13.39 -8.82
CA SER A 100 -1.23 -11.97 -9.19
C SER A 100 -1.82 -11.04 -8.12
N ILE A 101 -2.80 -11.52 -7.36
CA ILE A 101 -3.44 -10.76 -6.27
C ILE A 101 -2.81 -11.16 -4.94
N VAL A 102 -2.07 -10.23 -4.32
CA VAL A 102 -1.26 -10.49 -3.11
C VAL A 102 -1.86 -9.87 -1.85
N ALA A 103 -2.85 -9.01 -2.00
CA ALA A 103 -3.48 -8.30 -0.90
C ALA A 103 -4.96 -7.99 -1.16
N VAL A 104 -5.68 -7.82 -0.05
CA VAL A 104 -7.00 -7.23 0.01
C VAL A 104 -6.85 -5.82 0.57
N GLY A 105 -7.41 -4.84 -0.14
CA GLY A 105 -7.24 -3.42 0.10
C GLY A 105 -6.99 -2.67 -1.21
N GLU A 106 -7.16 -1.36 -1.24
CA GLU A 106 -7.25 -0.48 -0.08
C GLU A 106 -8.62 -0.55 0.62
N CYS A 107 -8.62 -0.67 1.94
CA CYS A 107 -9.83 -0.75 2.76
C CYS A 107 -9.60 -0.08 4.11
N GLY A 108 -10.64 0.25 4.87
CA GLY A 108 -10.47 0.88 6.18
C GLY A 108 -11.48 1.98 6.44
N LEU A 109 -11.05 3.03 7.12
CA LEU A 109 -11.91 4.14 7.57
C LEU A 109 -11.31 5.50 7.19
N ASP A 110 -12.15 6.41 6.72
CA ASP A 110 -11.75 7.79 6.41
C ASP A 110 -12.86 8.75 6.83
N TYR A 111 -12.59 9.51 7.90
CA TYR A 111 -13.53 10.49 8.47
C TYR A 111 -13.17 11.93 8.11
N HIS A 112 -12.21 12.13 7.21
CA HIS A 112 -11.71 13.44 6.86
C HIS A 112 -12.72 14.26 6.04
N TYR A 113 -13.37 13.60 5.07
CA TYR A 113 -14.28 14.27 4.15
C TYR A 113 -15.70 14.34 4.71
N PRO A 114 -16.40 15.48 4.55
CA PRO A 114 -17.78 15.60 5.00
C PRO A 114 -18.69 14.64 4.22
N GLY A 115 -19.71 14.09 4.91
CA GLY A 115 -20.72 13.22 4.28
C GLY A 115 -20.34 11.74 4.22
N TYR A 116 -19.24 11.31 4.86
CA TYR A 116 -18.90 9.89 5.00
C TYR A 116 -20.02 9.10 5.71
N ASN A 117 -20.19 7.84 5.31
CA ASN A 117 -21.13 6.93 5.95
C ASN A 117 -20.38 5.96 6.86
N LYS A 118 -20.31 6.31 8.15
CA LYS A 118 -19.59 5.53 9.17
C LYS A 118 -19.99 4.06 9.21
N SER A 119 -21.30 3.77 9.18
CA SER A 119 -21.81 2.40 9.25
C SER A 119 -21.41 1.58 8.03
N MET A 120 -21.46 2.19 6.84
CA MET A 120 -21.06 1.51 5.61
C MET A 120 -19.56 1.25 5.57
N GLN A 121 -18.73 2.23 5.93
CA GLN A 121 -17.27 2.02 6.02
C GLN A 121 -16.93 0.91 7.02
N TYR A 122 -17.59 0.88 8.19
CA TYR A 122 -17.43 -0.20 9.17
C TYR A 122 -17.75 -1.58 8.57
N ASP A 123 -18.93 -1.74 7.97
CA ASP A 123 -19.39 -3.02 7.42
C ASP A 123 -18.49 -3.51 6.28
N VAL A 124 -18.10 -2.59 5.40
CA VAL A 124 -17.21 -2.87 4.26
C VAL A 124 -15.81 -3.23 4.75
N PHE A 125 -15.27 -2.52 5.73
CA PHE A 125 -13.94 -2.81 6.27
C PHE A 125 -13.92 -4.19 6.94
N LYS A 126 -14.94 -4.53 7.73
CA LYS A 126 -15.08 -5.86 8.32
C LYS A 126 -15.16 -6.96 7.27
N ALA A 127 -15.89 -6.75 6.18
CA ALA A 127 -15.97 -7.72 5.08
C ALA A 127 -14.60 -7.94 4.39
N HIS A 128 -13.79 -6.89 4.23
CA HIS A 128 -12.42 -7.02 3.71
C HIS A 128 -11.50 -7.79 4.65
N ILE A 129 -11.59 -7.56 5.97
CA ILE A 129 -10.84 -8.33 6.98
C ILE A 129 -11.16 -9.82 6.85
N GLU A 130 -12.45 -10.16 6.82
CA GLU A 130 -12.91 -11.55 6.67
C GLU A 130 -12.47 -12.15 5.32
N LEU A 131 -12.49 -11.37 4.24
CA LEU A 131 -12.00 -11.81 2.93
C LEU A 131 -10.49 -12.09 2.93
N ALA A 132 -9.69 -11.19 3.53
CA ALA A 132 -8.24 -11.34 3.65
C ALA A 132 -7.87 -12.60 4.45
N LEU A 133 -8.56 -12.85 5.57
CA LEU A 133 -8.37 -14.04 6.40
C LEU A 133 -8.72 -15.32 5.64
N ARG A 134 -9.89 -15.38 4.99
CA ARG A 134 -10.35 -16.57 4.26
C ARG A 134 -9.39 -16.99 3.14
N HIS A 135 -8.83 -16.01 2.42
CA HIS A 135 -7.94 -16.26 1.28
C HIS A 135 -6.46 -16.15 1.62
N ASN A 136 -6.13 -16.02 2.90
CA ASN A 136 -4.76 -15.84 3.38
C ASN A 136 -4.02 -14.78 2.55
N LYS A 137 -4.60 -13.57 2.48
CA LYS A 137 -4.05 -12.40 1.80
C LYS A 137 -3.62 -11.35 2.81
N THR A 138 -2.67 -10.52 2.38
CA THR A 138 -2.29 -9.32 3.12
C THR A 138 -3.47 -8.38 3.22
N LEU A 139 -3.63 -7.67 4.33
CA LEU A 139 -4.59 -6.58 4.45
C LEU A 139 -3.87 -5.23 4.33
N ILE A 140 -4.28 -4.38 3.39
CA ILE A 140 -3.81 -2.99 3.26
C ILE A 140 -4.89 -2.08 3.83
N VAL A 141 -4.57 -1.42 4.95
CA VAL A 141 -5.50 -0.60 5.72
C VAL A 141 -5.18 0.88 5.52
N HIS A 142 -6.18 1.62 5.09
CA HIS A 142 -6.25 3.08 5.14
C HIS A 142 -6.94 3.53 6.42
N THR A 143 -6.37 4.53 7.07
CA THR A 143 -6.99 5.15 8.23
C THR A 143 -6.68 6.63 8.23
N ARG A 144 -7.73 7.46 8.30
CA ARG A 144 -7.57 8.91 8.36
C ARG A 144 -8.65 9.53 9.23
N ASP A 145 -8.20 10.28 10.25
CA ASP A 145 -9.07 10.86 11.27
C ASP A 145 -9.96 9.81 11.98
N ALA A 146 -9.53 8.54 12.00
CA ALA A 146 -10.36 7.38 12.39
C ALA A 146 -9.59 6.26 13.14
N ILE A 147 -8.36 6.50 13.60
CA ILE A 147 -7.47 5.44 14.12
C ILE A 147 -8.04 4.63 15.27
N ASP A 148 -8.75 5.26 16.22
CA ASP A 148 -9.35 4.56 17.36
C ASP A 148 -10.38 3.50 16.91
N ASP A 149 -11.26 3.86 15.96
CA ASP A 149 -12.26 2.96 15.41
C ASP A 149 -11.59 1.89 14.54
N THR A 150 -10.58 2.26 13.75
CA THR A 150 -9.79 1.32 12.94
C THR A 150 -9.17 0.24 13.82
N MET A 151 -8.51 0.64 14.91
CA MET A 151 -7.89 -0.28 15.87
C MET A 151 -8.92 -1.11 16.60
N SER A 152 -10.07 -0.54 17.01
CA SER A 152 -11.14 -1.28 17.66
C SER A 152 -11.72 -2.39 16.77
N ILE A 153 -11.77 -2.18 15.45
CA ILE A 153 -12.23 -3.19 14.48
C ILE A 153 -11.18 -4.29 14.25
N LEU A 154 -9.89 -3.91 14.22
CA LEU A 154 -8.78 -4.84 13.97
C LEU A 154 -8.43 -5.68 15.21
N GLU A 155 -8.59 -5.13 16.42
CA GLU A 155 -8.15 -5.76 17.67
C GLU A 155 -8.64 -7.20 17.86
N PRO A 156 -9.92 -7.55 17.59
CA PRO A 156 -10.39 -8.93 17.72
C PRO A 156 -9.65 -9.94 16.82
N TYR A 157 -9.03 -9.47 15.73
CA TYR A 157 -8.35 -10.29 14.72
C TYR A 157 -6.83 -10.18 14.78
N LYS A 158 -6.26 -9.42 15.74
CA LYS A 158 -4.84 -9.05 15.76
C LYS A 158 -3.86 -10.23 15.67
N TYR A 159 -4.22 -11.39 16.22
CA TYR A 159 -3.37 -12.58 16.17
C TYR A 159 -3.51 -13.40 14.87
N ASP A 160 -4.60 -13.20 14.12
CA ASP A 160 -4.87 -13.86 12.84
C ASP A 160 -4.39 -13.01 11.65
N LEU A 161 -4.44 -11.68 11.79
CA LEU A 161 -4.07 -10.68 10.77
C LEU A 161 -2.58 -10.35 10.72
N LYS A 162 -1.69 -11.34 10.91
CA LYS A 162 -0.22 -11.13 10.98
C LYS A 162 0.41 -10.50 9.72
N ARG A 163 -0.33 -10.40 8.62
CA ARG A 163 0.09 -9.75 7.38
C ARG A 163 -0.83 -8.57 7.10
N THR A 164 -0.64 -7.51 7.88
CA THR A 164 -1.41 -6.27 7.77
C THR A 164 -0.44 -5.10 7.71
N VAL A 165 -0.72 -4.14 6.83
CA VAL A 165 -0.02 -2.85 6.78
C VAL A 165 -1.03 -1.73 6.99
N ILE A 166 -0.70 -0.81 7.90
CA ILE A 166 -1.34 0.49 7.96
C ILE A 166 -0.58 1.39 6.99
N HIS A 167 -1.15 1.59 5.82
CA HIS A 167 -0.54 2.36 4.74
C HIS A 167 -0.56 3.86 5.07
N CYS A 168 0.34 4.63 4.46
CA CYS A 168 0.47 6.09 4.61
C CYS A 168 0.38 6.51 6.09
N TYR A 169 1.20 5.86 6.94
CA TYR A 169 1.07 5.99 8.38
C TYR A 169 1.30 7.44 8.81
N SER A 170 0.32 8.02 9.50
CA SER A 170 0.33 9.44 9.89
C SER A 170 -0.07 9.68 11.35
N GLU A 171 -0.24 8.61 12.12
CA GLU A 171 -0.70 8.66 13.51
C GLU A 171 0.46 8.74 14.52
N SER A 172 0.14 8.85 15.81
CA SER A 172 1.15 9.04 16.87
C SER A 172 2.07 7.82 17.09
N VAL A 173 3.20 8.04 17.78
CA VAL A 173 4.11 6.96 18.21
C VAL A 173 3.41 5.91 19.08
N LEU A 174 2.43 6.32 19.90
CA LEU A 174 1.70 5.42 20.80
C LEU A 174 0.89 4.38 20.03
N TYR A 175 0.17 4.82 18.99
CA TYR A 175 -0.57 3.92 18.11
C TYR A 175 0.38 3.01 17.34
N ALA A 176 1.51 3.56 16.86
CA ALA A 176 2.51 2.82 16.11
C ALA A 176 3.10 1.66 16.93
N GLN A 177 3.42 1.91 18.20
CA GLN A 177 3.90 0.88 19.12
C GLN A 177 2.86 -0.24 19.30
N THR A 178 1.60 0.12 19.53
CA THR A 178 0.53 -0.87 19.71
C THR A 178 0.31 -1.72 18.45
N LEU A 179 0.26 -1.09 17.27
CA LEU A 179 0.08 -1.78 15.99
C LEU A 179 1.24 -2.72 15.67
N THR A 180 2.47 -2.30 15.96
CA THR A 180 3.66 -3.13 15.72
C THR A 180 3.81 -4.26 16.75
N GLU A 181 3.33 -4.09 17.98
CA GLU A 181 3.19 -5.18 18.97
C GLU A 181 2.19 -6.25 18.51
N TRP A 182 1.17 -5.88 17.74
CA TRP A 182 0.26 -6.83 17.09
C TRP A 182 0.89 -7.54 15.88
N GLY A 183 2.10 -7.12 15.48
CA GLY A 183 2.81 -7.65 14.32
C GLY A 183 2.41 -6.99 13.00
N PHE A 184 1.73 -5.85 13.03
CA PHE A 184 1.40 -5.11 11.81
C PHE A 184 2.59 -4.26 11.36
N TYR A 185 2.60 -3.97 10.05
CA TYR A 185 3.59 -3.11 9.42
C TYR A 185 3.06 -1.69 9.28
N LEU A 186 3.97 -0.72 9.26
CA LEU A 186 3.66 0.68 8.98
C LEU A 186 4.22 1.04 7.61
N GLY A 187 3.36 1.51 6.73
CA GLY A 187 3.72 2.06 5.43
C GLY A 187 4.28 3.47 5.58
N ILE A 188 5.52 3.67 5.16
CA ILE A 188 6.19 4.97 5.22
C ILE A 188 6.35 5.50 3.79
N ASP A 189 5.81 6.69 3.57
CA ASP A 189 5.73 7.38 2.28
C ASP A 189 6.51 8.70 2.29
N ALA A 190 6.47 9.44 1.17
CA ALA A 190 7.25 10.66 0.97
C ALA A 190 7.02 11.84 1.94
N PRO A 191 5.88 11.99 2.64
CA PRO A 191 5.71 12.89 3.77
C PRO A 191 6.78 12.78 4.87
N ILE A 192 7.52 11.67 5.00
CA ILE A 192 8.69 11.60 5.91
C ILE A 192 9.74 12.66 5.54
N THR A 193 9.87 12.99 4.26
CA THR A 193 10.81 14.00 3.75
C THR A 193 10.34 15.44 4.05
N TYR A 194 9.10 15.63 4.50
CA TYR A 194 8.55 16.97 4.72
C TYR A 194 9.11 17.55 6.02
N PRO A 195 9.78 18.72 6.02
CA PRO A 195 10.43 19.27 7.21
C PRO A 195 9.49 19.51 8.39
N LYS A 196 8.18 19.70 8.12
CA LYS A 196 7.16 19.97 9.14
C LYS A 196 6.51 18.71 9.71
N ASN A 197 6.73 17.53 9.12
CA ASN A 197 6.07 16.31 9.54
C ASN A 197 6.85 15.63 10.68
N GLN A 198 6.94 16.32 11.83
CA GLN A 198 7.72 15.82 12.96
C GLN A 198 7.11 14.53 13.54
N THR A 199 5.79 14.40 13.56
CA THR A 199 5.08 13.21 14.04
C THR A 199 5.58 11.94 13.34
N LEU A 200 5.63 11.93 12.01
CA LEU A 200 6.09 10.77 11.26
C LEU A 200 7.59 10.51 11.46
N LYS A 201 8.40 11.56 11.61
CA LYS A 201 9.83 11.43 11.93
C LYS A 201 10.04 10.79 13.31
N ASP A 202 9.24 11.18 14.30
CA ASP A 202 9.29 10.62 15.66
C ASP A 202 8.87 9.14 15.65
N VAL A 203 7.85 8.78 14.86
CA VAL A 203 7.44 7.38 14.65
C VAL A 203 8.58 6.56 14.03
N VAL A 204 9.15 7.03 12.93
CA VAL A 204 10.27 6.33 12.29
C VAL A 204 11.48 6.25 13.22
N ALA A 205 11.75 7.25 14.05
CA ALA A 205 12.82 7.17 15.05
C ALA A 205 12.53 6.07 16.08
N ALA A 206 11.31 5.98 16.60
CA ALA A 206 10.93 5.10 17.71
C ALA A 206 10.71 3.62 17.32
N ILE A 207 10.16 3.34 16.14
CA ILE A 207 9.69 1.99 15.75
C ILE A 207 10.80 1.17 15.08
N ASP A 208 10.94 -0.11 15.43
CA ASP A 208 11.94 -0.98 14.80
C ASP A 208 11.73 -1.08 13.28
N ILE A 209 12.83 -1.05 12.53
CA ILE A 209 12.80 -1.14 11.08
C ILE A 209 12.16 -2.44 10.58
N SER A 210 12.16 -3.52 11.36
CA SER A 210 11.49 -4.78 11.03
C SER A 210 9.98 -4.64 10.83
N SER A 211 9.38 -3.56 11.31
CA SER A 211 7.95 -3.28 11.19
C SER A 211 7.64 -2.17 10.17
N LEU A 212 8.64 -1.69 9.41
CA LEU A 212 8.45 -0.64 8.41
C LEU A 212 8.50 -1.21 6.99
N VAL A 213 7.63 -0.71 6.12
CA VAL A 213 7.70 -0.93 4.67
C VAL A 213 7.70 0.41 3.94
N LEU A 214 8.21 0.42 2.71
CA LEU A 214 8.31 1.63 1.90
C LEU A 214 7.14 1.69 0.93
N GLU A 215 6.60 2.89 0.72
CA GLU A 215 5.58 3.14 -0.29
C GLU A 215 5.75 4.53 -0.91
N THR A 216 5.17 4.73 -2.09
CA THR A 216 5.08 6.06 -2.68
C THR A 216 3.70 6.69 -2.56
N ASP A 217 2.64 5.87 -2.57
CA ASP A 217 1.27 6.34 -2.79
C ASP A 217 1.12 7.13 -4.11
N ALA A 218 1.98 6.84 -5.11
CA ALA A 218 1.96 7.57 -6.36
C ALA A 218 0.62 7.36 -7.10
N PRO A 219 0.01 8.42 -7.68
CA PRO A 219 0.58 9.72 -8.01
C PRO A 219 0.53 10.80 -6.90
N PHE A 220 0.10 10.46 -5.69
CA PHE A 220 -0.10 11.38 -4.58
C PHE A 220 1.18 11.57 -3.76
N LEU A 221 1.20 12.61 -2.92
CA LEU A 221 2.23 12.82 -1.88
C LEU A 221 3.70 12.76 -2.37
N PRO A 222 4.12 13.56 -3.37
CA PRO A 222 5.50 13.55 -3.85
C PRO A 222 6.49 13.95 -2.74
N PRO A 223 7.77 13.50 -2.79
CA PRO A 223 8.79 13.95 -1.85
C PRO A 223 8.93 15.47 -1.78
N GLN A 224 9.49 15.99 -0.70
CA GLN A 224 9.62 17.43 -0.45
C GLN A 224 10.26 18.18 -1.63
N SER A 225 11.30 17.60 -2.25
CA SER A 225 12.02 18.17 -3.40
C SER A 225 11.16 18.27 -4.67
N MET A 226 10.05 17.55 -4.73
CA MET A 226 9.15 17.42 -5.89
C MET A 226 7.71 17.89 -5.59
N ARG A 227 7.50 18.61 -4.47
CA ARG A 227 6.20 19.15 -4.10
C ARG A 227 5.58 19.99 -5.23
N GLY A 228 4.27 19.79 -5.44
CA GLY A 228 3.51 20.45 -6.52
C GLY A 228 3.54 19.71 -7.86
N LYS A 229 4.26 18.59 -7.96
CA LYS A 229 4.23 17.67 -9.12
C LYS A 229 3.50 16.38 -8.75
N LYS A 230 3.16 15.57 -9.76
CA LYS A 230 2.73 14.18 -9.52
C LYS A 230 3.88 13.38 -8.93
N ASN A 231 3.58 12.51 -7.98
CA ASN A 231 4.54 11.54 -7.46
C ASN A 231 4.74 10.38 -8.46
N HIS A 232 5.78 9.58 -8.23
CA HIS A 232 6.17 8.48 -9.10
C HIS A 232 6.84 7.36 -8.27
N PRO A 233 6.63 6.07 -8.58
CA PRO A 233 7.27 4.95 -7.86
C PRO A 233 8.80 5.04 -7.82
N ALA A 234 9.43 5.60 -8.85
CA ALA A 234 10.88 5.87 -8.89
C ALA A 234 11.38 6.78 -7.75
N TYR A 235 10.51 7.51 -7.06
CA TYR A 235 10.88 8.42 -5.98
C TYR A 235 10.98 7.73 -4.61
N LEU A 236 10.72 6.42 -4.53
CA LEU A 236 10.84 5.62 -3.31
C LEU A 236 12.24 5.71 -2.66
N ALA A 237 13.29 5.91 -3.47
CA ALA A 237 14.65 6.10 -2.98
C ALA A 237 14.77 7.28 -1.99
N ALA A 238 13.99 8.35 -2.20
CA ALA A 238 14.00 9.52 -1.32
C ALA A 238 13.43 9.17 0.08
N VAL A 239 12.42 8.29 0.13
CA VAL A 239 11.83 7.80 1.38
C VAL A 239 12.86 6.97 2.14
N ALA A 240 13.51 6.02 1.47
CA ALA A 240 14.54 5.17 2.07
C ALA A 240 15.74 5.98 2.59
N GLN A 241 16.15 7.02 1.86
CA GLN A 241 17.24 7.92 2.29
C GLN A 241 16.89 8.70 3.56
N GLU A 242 15.69 9.25 3.66
CA GLU A 242 15.26 9.98 4.86
C GLU A 242 15.17 9.05 6.08
N ILE A 243 14.64 7.83 5.91
CA ILE A 243 14.61 6.82 6.98
C ILE A 243 16.04 6.47 7.42
N ALA A 244 16.97 6.28 6.48
CA ALA A 244 18.37 5.96 6.77
C ALA A 244 19.03 7.04 7.65
N GLN A 245 18.76 8.32 7.34
CA GLN A 245 19.26 9.46 8.11
C GLN A 245 18.69 9.47 9.53
N ILE A 246 17.39 9.28 9.69
CA ILE A 246 16.71 9.26 10.99
C ILE A 246 17.21 8.07 11.85
N LYS A 247 17.36 6.89 11.23
CA LYS A 247 17.82 5.67 11.90
C LYS A 247 19.33 5.61 12.12
N GLN A 248 20.10 6.51 11.50
CA GLN A 248 21.57 6.52 11.54
C GLN A 248 22.19 5.19 11.06
N VAL A 249 21.63 4.62 10.00
CA VAL A 249 22.09 3.38 9.34
C VAL A 249 22.29 3.63 7.84
N SER A 250 22.90 2.68 7.13
CA SER A 250 23.12 2.84 5.69
C SER A 250 21.82 2.74 4.89
N TYR A 251 21.79 3.44 3.75
CA TYR A 251 20.70 3.34 2.77
C TYR A 251 20.49 1.89 2.32
N GLU A 252 21.58 1.15 2.08
CA GLU A 252 21.53 -0.25 1.64
C GLU A 252 20.87 -1.15 2.68
N TYR A 253 21.12 -0.89 3.98
CA TYR A 253 20.49 -1.61 5.07
C TYR A 253 18.99 -1.35 5.11
N ILE A 254 18.56 -0.08 4.95
CA ILE A 254 17.12 0.26 4.85
C ILE A 254 16.49 -0.51 3.70
N CYS A 255 17.05 -0.40 2.49
CA CYS A 255 16.54 -1.08 1.31
C CYS A 255 16.44 -2.60 1.50
N GLN A 256 17.47 -3.23 2.09
CA GLN A 256 17.48 -4.66 2.33
C GLN A 256 16.42 -5.08 3.34
N GLN A 257 16.35 -4.40 4.48
CA GLN A 257 15.43 -4.77 5.54
C GLN A 257 13.97 -4.54 5.13
N THR A 258 13.63 -3.40 4.55
CA THR A 258 12.25 -3.12 4.13
C THR A 258 11.81 -3.98 2.94
N THR A 259 12.73 -4.38 2.06
CA THR A 259 12.44 -5.38 1.00
C THR A 259 12.08 -6.73 1.63
N ARG A 260 12.83 -7.20 2.62
CA ARG A 260 12.51 -8.47 3.32
C ARG A 260 11.18 -8.40 4.07
N ASN A 261 10.90 -7.25 4.70
CA ASN A 261 9.64 -6.99 5.36
C ASN A 261 8.48 -7.07 4.36
N ALA A 262 8.57 -6.36 3.24
CA ALA A 262 7.57 -6.38 2.19
C ALA A 262 7.39 -7.79 1.58
N CYS A 263 8.48 -8.53 1.36
CA CYS A 263 8.38 -9.92 0.89
C CYS A 263 7.66 -10.83 1.90
N THR A 264 7.91 -10.66 3.20
CA THR A 264 7.21 -11.40 4.26
C THR A 264 5.74 -11.02 4.32
N LEU A 265 5.46 -9.72 4.33
CA LEU A 265 4.13 -9.14 4.37
C LEU A 265 3.27 -9.65 3.20
N PHE A 266 3.76 -9.51 1.97
CA PHE A 266 3.01 -9.87 0.75
C PHE A 266 3.21 -11.32 0.28
N ASN A 267 3.97 -12.12 1.01
CA ASN A 267 4.37 -13.48 0.64
C ASN A 267 4.99 -13.55 -0.77
N LEU A 268 5.94 -12.65 -1.03
CA LEU A 268 6.67 -12.55 -2.30
C LEU A 268 8.04 -13.20 -2.17
N LYS A 269 8.54 -13.72 -3.30
CA LYS A 269 9.94 -14.16 -3.40
C LYS A 269 10.85 -12.93 -3.33
N GLU A 270 11.92 -12.99 -2.54
CA GLU A 270 12.90 -11.89 -2.49
C GLU A 270 13.55 -11.68 -3.88
N PRO A 271 13.64 -10.44 -4.38
CA PRO A 271 14.29 -10.16 -5.65
C PRO A 271 15.80 -10.41 -5.55
N SER A 272 16.40 -10.96 -6.61
CA SER A 272 17.82 -11.33 -6.62
C SER A 272 18.73 -10.12 -6.54
N TRP A 273 19.56 -10.05 -5.49
CA TRP A 273 20.63 -9.05 -5.38
C TRP A 273 21.75 -9.36 -6.36
N ASN A 274 21.65 -8.80 -7.57
CA ASN A 274 22.82 -8.61 -8.40
C ASN A 274 23.70 -7.54 -7.74
N LEU A 275 24.44 -7.95 -6.70
CA LEU A 275 25.61 -7.24 -6.24
C LEU A 275 26.56 -7.24 -7.44
N LYS A 276 26.48 -6.20 -8.28
CA LYS A 276 27.61 -5.85 -9.12
C LYS A 276 28.70 -5.42 -8.15
N GLY A 277 29.56 -6.38 -7.82
CA GLY A 277 30.83 -6.12 -7.13
C GLY A 277 31.77 -5.30 -7.99
#